data_AF-A0ABC9BAT6-F1
#
_entry.id   AF-A0ABC9BAT6-F1
#
_cell.length_a   1.000
_cell.length_b   1.000
_cell.length_c   1.000
_cell.angle_alpha   90.00
_cell.angle_beta   90.00
_cell.angle_gamma   90.00
#
_symmetry.space_group_name_H-M   'P 1'
#
loop_
_entity.id
_entity.type
_entity.pdbx_description
1 polymer ?
#
loop_
_entity_poly.entity_id
_entity_poly.type
_entity_poly.pdbx_seq_one_letter_code
_entity_poly.pdbx_strand_id
1 'polypeptide(L)'
;MAGRMRRARVEAPMTASRVPDPRPEVTLQDAARFVTALKRDLAGEPGRYEEVFAVMRQFRDGSLETEGVVDRIKVLLSGHPGLIHAFNQFLPWGYIRAQGSAGAAVGSND
;
A
#
# COMPACT_ATOMS: atom_id res chain seq x y z
N MET A 1 48.30 30.52 -10.76
CA MET A 1 48.17 29.79 -9.49
C MET A 1 46.68 29.81 -9.12
N ALA A 2 45.91 28.79 -9.51
CA ALA A 2 45.67 27.54 -8.77
C ALA A 2 44.85 27.76 -7.48
N GLY A 3 43.62 27.25 -7.45
CA GLY A 3 42.74 27.35 -6.28
C GLY A 3 41.35 26.76 -6.53
N ARG A 4 41.33 25.51 -7.00
CA ARG A 4 40.16 24.74 -7.42
C ARG A 4 39.46 24.17 -6.18
N MET A 5 38.12 24.07 -6.25
CA MET A 5 37.25 23.19 -5.45
C MET A 5 37.04 23.66 -3.99
N ARG A 6 35.87 23.55 -3.38
CA ARG A 6 34.91 22.43 -3.41
C ARG A 6 33.57 23.05 -3.01
N ARG A 7 32.61 23.10 -3.94
CA ARG A 7 31.21 23.31 -3.57
C ARG A 7 30.87 22.18 -2.61
N ALA A 8 30.52 22.54 -1.38
CA ALA A 8 29.96 21.60 -0.43
C ALA A 8 28.84 20.86 -1.16
N ARG A 9 29.05 19.57 -1.38
CA ARG A 9 27.98 18.66 -1.73
C ARG A 9 27.00 18.81 -0.58
N VAL A 10 25.91 19.51 -0.83
CA VAL A 10 24.68 19.28 -0.10
C VAL A 10 24.46 17.78 -0.26
N GLU A 11 24.83 17.01 0.77
CA GLU A 11 24.26 15.69 0.95
C GLU A 11 22.77 15.96 1.15
N ALA A 12 22.06 15.94 0.04
CA ALA A 12 20.62 15.98 0.02
C ALA A 12 20.16 14.82 0.91
N PRO A 13 19.48 15.07 2.04
CA PRO A 13 18.75 14.00 2.69
C PRO A 13 17.78 13.48 1.64
N MET A 14 17.92 12.20 1.28
CA MET A 14 17.03 11.55 0.34
C MET A 14 15.59 11.87 0.73
N THR A 15 14.96 12.59 -0.19
CA THR A 15 13.57 13.00 -0.20
C THR A 15 12.66 11.80 -0.01
N ALA A 16 12.10 11.68 1.18
CA ALA A 16 10.68 11.45 1.29
C ALA A 16 10.18 12.60 2.15
N SER A 17 9.48 13.57 1.53
CA SER A 17 8.60 14.46 2.28
C SER A 17 7.73 13.56 3.14
N ARG A 18 8.07 13.41 4.43
CA ARG A 18 7.21 12.76 5.40
C ARG A 18 6.16 13.80 5.75
N VAL A 19 5.29 14.08 4.77
CA VAL A 19 3.96 14.57 5.08
C VAL A 19 3.46 13.58 6.13
N PRO A 20 3.27 13.98 7.40
CA PRO A 20 2.71 13.06 8.38
C PRO A 20 1.40 12.58 7.75
N ASP A 21 1.30 11.27 7.49
CA ASP A 21 0.07 10.70 6.96
C ASP A 21 -1.02 11.09 7.95
N PRO A 22 -2.02 11.90 7.55
CA PRO A 22 -3.02 12.40 8.48
C PRO A 22 -3.97 11.30 8.96
N ARG A 23 -3.81 10.06 8.47
CA ARG A 23 -4.63 8.93 8.88
C ARG A 23 -4.11 8.32 10.18
N PRO A 24 -5.02 7.84 11.04
CA PRO A 24 -4.63 7.12 12.25
C PRO A 24 -3.73 5.95 11.87
N GLU A 25 -2.64 5.79 12.64
CA GLU A 25 -1.78 4.63 12.53
C GLU A 25 -2.64 3.38 12.71
N VAL A 26 -2.59 2.48 11.76
CA VAL A 26 -3.36 1.24 11.80
C VAL A 26 -2.97 0.49 13.07
N THR A 27 -3.93 0.31 13.97
CA THR A 27 -3.65 -0.34 15.24
C THR A 27 -3.77 -1.87 15.12
N LEU A 28 -3.14 -2.59 16.06
CA LEU A 28 -3.35 -4.04 16.19
C LEU A 28 -4.84 -4.39 16.40
N GLN A 29 -5.60 -3.48 17.02
CA GLN A 29 -7.04 -3.64 17.22
C GLN A 29 -7.80 -3.61 15.89
N ASP A 30 -7.45 -2.72 14.97
CA ASP A 30 -8.06 -2.66 13.64
C ASP A 30 -7.74 -3.92 12.83
N ALA A 31 -6.49 -4.39 12.89
CA ALA A 31 -6.08 -5.64 12.28
C ALA A 31 -6.88 -6.84 12.82
N ALA A 32 -7.09 -6.92 14.13
CA ALA A 32 -7.89 -7.97 14.75
C ALA A 32 -9.35 -7.93 14.26
N ARG A 33 -9.96 -6.74 14.17
CA ARG A 33 -11.33 -6.57 13.64
C ARG A 33 -11.44 -7.02 12.19
N PHE A 34 -10.46 -6.68 11.35
CA PHE A 34 -10.42 -7.13 9.97
C PHE A 34 -10.36 -8.66 9.87
N VAL A 35 -9.51 -9.33 10.64
CA VAL A 35 -9.41 -10.80 10.65
C VAL A 35 -10.72 -11.43 11.14
N THR A 36 -11.39 -10.86 12.15
CA THR A 36 -12.69 -11.36 12.60
C THR A 36 -13.75 -11.25 11.51
N ALA A 37 -13.81 -10.11 10.81
CA ALA A 37 -14.75 -9.92 9.71
C ALA A 37 -14.44 -10.86 8.54
N LEU A 38 -13.17 -11.01 8.17
CA LEU A 38 -12.68 -11.97 7.17
C LEU A 38 -13.16 -13.39 7.48
N LYS A 39 -12.94 -13.86 8.73
CA LYS A 39 -13.35 -15.20 9.15
C LYS A 39 -14.86 -15.41 9.12
N ARG A 40 -15.65 -14.37 9.45
CA ARG A 40 -17.11 -14.44 9.45
C ARG A 40 -17.67 -14.49 8.03
N ASP A 41 -17.22 -13.58 7.18
CA ASP A 41 -17.72 -13.42 5.81
C ASP A 41 -17.23 -14.54 4.88
N LEU A 42 -16.02 -15.07 5.10
CA LEU A 42 -15.47 -16.21 4.34
C LEU A 42 -15.72 -17.56 5.01
N ALA A 43 -16.55 -17.64 6.05
CA ALA A 43 -16.84 -18.90 6.76
C ALA A 43 -17.43 -19.98 5.83
N GLY A 44 -18.16 -19.57 4.78
CA GLY A 44 -18.71 -20.46 3.76
C GLY A 44 -17.77 -20.78 2.59
N GLU A 45 -16.64 -20.09 2.48
CA GLU A 45 -15.70 -20.21 1.36
C GLU A 45 -14.25 -20.38 1.88
N PRO A 46 -13.91 -21.55 2.46
CA PRO A 46 -12.59 -21.78 3.06
C PRO A 46 -11.45 -21.62 2.06
N GLY A 47 -11.67 -21.94 0.78
CA GLY A 47 -10.65 -21.77 -0.27
C GLY A 47 -10.23 -20.31 -0.45
N ARG A 48 -11.17 -19.36 -0.41
CA ARG A 48 -10.86 -17.92 -0.51
C ARG A 48 -10.11 -17.43 0.72
N TYR A 49 -10.49 -17.90 1.90
CA TYR A 49 -9.78 -17.58 3.13
C TYR A 49 -8.32 -18.03 3.03
N GLU A 50 -8.05 -19.28 2.65
CA GLU A 50 -6.68 -19.78 2.48
C GLU A 50 -5.88 -18.99 1.44
N GLU A 51 -6.52 -18.57 0.35
CA GLU A 51 -5.87 -17.80 -0.70
C GLU A 51 -5.47 -16.39 -0.24
N VAL A 52 -6.24 -15.75 0.65
CA VAL A 52 -5.84 -14.48 1.30
C VAL A 52 -4.53 -14.65 2.09
N PHE A 53 -4.39 -15.75 2.85
CA PHE A 53 -3.12 -16.03 3.56
C PHE A 53 -2.00 -16.42 2.61
N ALA A 54 -2.30 -17.09 1.50
CA ALA A 54 -1.31 -17.39 0.47
C ALA A 54 -0.73 -16.10 -0.12
N VAL A 55 -1.56 -15.10 -0.44
CA VAL A 55 -1.11 -13.79 -0.92
C VAL A 55 -0.25 -13.08 0.14
N MET A 56 -0.67 -13.08 1.40
CA MET A 56 0.12 -12.49 2.51
C MET A 56 1.49 -13.16 2.69
N ARG A 57 1.58 -14.47 2.44
CA ARG A 57 2.86 -15.19 2.46
C ARG A 57 3.75 -14.82 1.28
N GLN A 58 3.19 -14.73 0.08
CA GLN A 58 3.94 -14.31 -1.11
C GLN A 58 4.46 -12.88 -0.99
N PHE A 59 3.70 -11.98 -0.33
CA PHE A 59 4.18 -10.65 0.02
C PHE A 59 5.37 -10.69 0.99
N ARG A 60 5.27 -11.51 2.03
CA ARG A 60 6.35 -11.69 3.03
C ARG A 60 7.63 -12.24 2.42
N ASP A 61 7.48 -13.14 1.46
CA ASP A 61 8.57 -13.77 0.71
C ASP A 61 9.20 -12.82 -0.33
N GLY A 62 8.54 -11.70 -0.63
CA GLY A 62 8.97 -10.76 -1.68
C GLY A 62 8.63 -11.24 -3.10
N SER A 63 7.97 -12.39 -3.23
CA SER A 63 7.46 -12.92 -4.50
C SER A 63 6.32 -12.07 -5.09
N LEU A 64 5.63 -11.29 -4.25
CA LEU A 64 4.52 -10.45 -4.67
C LEU A 64 4.70 -9.02 -4.15
N GLU A 65 4.65 -8.04 -5.05
CA GLU A 65 4.80 -6.62 -4.69
C GLU A 65 3.50 -6.03 -4.12
N THR A 66 3.59 -4.88 -3.46
CA THR A 66 2.43 -4.21 -2.82
C THR A 66 1.27 -4.00 -3.80
N GLU A 67 1.55 -3.69 -5.07
CA GLU A 67 0.53 -3.57 -6.13
C GLU A 67 -0.22 -4.89 -6.37
N GLY A 68 0.53 -5.99 -6.50
CA GLY A 68 -0.04 -7.32 -6.72
C GLY A 68 -0.86 -7.80 -5.52
N VAL A 69 -0.44 -7.48 -4.30
CA VAL A 69 -1.14 -7.92 -3.09
C VAL A 69 -2.53 -7.33 -3.04
N VAL A 70 -2.61 -6.04 -3.35
CA VAL A 70 -3.86 -5.29 -3.26
C VAL A 70 -4.82 -5.72 -4.34
N ASP A 71 -4.36 -5.90 -5.57
CA ASP A 71 -5.19 -6.40 -6.67
C ASP A 71 -5.74 -7.81 -6.34
N ARG A 72 -4.87 -8.71 -5.88
CA ARG A 72 -5.27 -10.08 -5.53
C ARG A 72 -6.26 -10.13 -4.37
N ILE A 73 -6.05 -9.31 -3.34
CA ILE A 73 -6.97 -9.22 -2.20
C ILE A 73 -8.31 -8.60 -2.62
N LYS A 74 -8.33 -7.60 -3.51
CA LYS A 74 -9.58 -7.03 -4.06
C LYS A 74 -10.41 -8.09 -4.78
N VAL A 75 -9.78 -8.94 -5.59
CA VAL A 75 -10.47 -10.04 -6.31
C VAL A 75 -10.96 -11.12 -5.33
N LEU A 76 -10.14 -11.50 -4.35
CA LEU A 76 -10.52 -12.49 -3.35
C LEU A 76 -11.69 -12.04 -2.49
N LEU A 77 -11.76 -10.76 -2.17
CA LEU A 77 -12.84 -10.14 -1.40
C LEU A 77 -13.95 -9.58 -2.29
N SER A 78 -13.96 -9.88 -3.58
CA SER A 78 -15.02 -9.47 -4.50
C SER A 78 -16.35 -10.02 -4.02
N GLY A 79 -17.33 -9.14 -3.79
CA GLY A 79 -18.60 -9.46 -3.14
C GLY A 79 -18.70 -8.97 -1.68
N HIS A 80 -17.57 -8.62 -1.05
CA HIS A 80 -17.50 -8.10 0.32
C HIS A 80 -16.89 -6.68 0.34
N PRO A 81 -17.64 -5.65 -0.09
CA PRO A 81 -17.12 -4.29 -0.20
C PRO A 81 -16.64 -3.71 1.14
N GLY A 82 -17.22 -4.15 2.26
CA GLY A 82 -16.78 -3.74 3.60
C GLY A 82 -15.37 -4.23 3.94
N LEU A 83 -14.99 -5.43 3.52
CA LEU A 83 -13.65 -5.97 3.74
C LEU A 83 -12.62 -5.27 2.85
N ILE A 84 -12.97 -4.98 1.59
CA ILE A 84 -12.11 -4.22 0.68
C ILE A 84 -11.86 -2.80 1.24
N HIS A 85 -12.91 -2.15 1.76
CA HIS A 85 -12.78 -0.82 2.34
C HIS A 85 -11.89 -0.82 3.59
N ALA A 86 -12.09 -1.79 4.48
CA ALA A 86 -11.21 -2.00 5.63
C ALA A 86 -9.77 -2.22 5.17
N PHE A 87 -9.53 -3.10 4.19
CA PHE A 87 -8.20 -3.39 3.65
C PHE A 87 -7.49 -2.15 3.09
N ASN A 88 -8.21 -1.27 2.38
CA ASN A 88 -7.64 -0.01 1.88
C ASN A 88 -7.19 0.95 3.01
N GLN A 89 -7.74 0.82 4.22
CA GLN A 89 -7.29 1.58 5.39
C GLN A 89 -5.95 1.05 5.94
N PHE A 90 -5.59 -0.20 5.63
CA PHE A 90 -4.29 -0.78 5.98
C PHE A 90 -3.14 -0.32 5.06
N LEU A 91 -3.44 0.45 4.01
CA LEU A 91 -2.45 0.88 3.02
C LEU A 91 -2.00 2.34 3.26
N PRO A 92 -0.68 2.61 3.37
CA PRO A 92 -0.17 3.98 3.54
C PRO A 92 -0.50 4.87 2.33
N TRP A 93 -0.61 6.20 2.52
CA TRP A 93 -1.00 7.15 1.46
C TRP A 93 -0.24 7.03 0.14
N GLY A 94 1.06 6.72 0.20
CA GLY A 94 1.91 6.59 -0.97
C GLY A 94 1.43 5.54 -1.96
N TYR A 95 0.81 4.47 -1.46
CA TYR A 95 0.28 3.38 -2.29
C TYR A 95 -1.04 3.77 -2.98
N ILE A 96 -1.98 4.40 -2.24
CA ILE A 96 -3.28 4.79 -2.80
C ILE A 96 -3.14 5.91 -3.84
N ARG A 97 -2.22 6.86 -3.63
CA ARG A 97 -1.97 7.95 -4.59
C ARG A 97 -1.20 7.51 -5.83
N ALA A 98 -0.34 6.50 -5.73
CA ALA A 98 0.34 5.92 -6.89
C ALA A 98 -0.67 5.33 -7.90
N GLN A 99 -1.73 4.68 -7.42
CA GLN A 99 -2.81 4.16 -8.28
C GLN A 99 -3.84 5.22 -8.73
N GLY A 100 -3.76 6.44 -8.20
CA GLY A 100 -4.64 7.56 -8.56
C GLY A 100 -3.99 8.65 -9.43
N SER A 101 -2.74 8.48 -9.87
CA SER A 101 -2.00 9.52 -10.59
C SER A 101 -1.28 8.97 -11.83
N ALA A 102 -2.02 8.29 -12.69
CA ALA A 102 -1.69 8.12 -14.10
C ALA A 102 -2.74 8.87 -14.93
N GLY A 103 -2.69 10.21 -14.90
CA GLY A 103 -3.58 11.04 -15.70
C GLY A 103 -3.60 12.50 -15.23
N ALA A 104 -3.19 13.40 -16.14
CA ALA A 104 -3.07 14.86 -15.99
C ALA A 104 -1.81 15.33 -15.22
N ALA A 105 -0.79 15.95 -15.82
CA ALA A 105 -0.72 16.61 -17.12
C ALA A 105 0.63 16.32 -17.80
N VAL A 106 0.54 15.60 -18.92
CA VAL A 106 1.46 15.77 -20.03
C VAL A 106 1.05 17.05 -20.76
N GLY A 107 2.03 17.87 -21.09
CA GLY A 107 1.92 18.76 -22.24
C GLY A 107 1.83 20.25 -21.93
N SER A 108 2.93 20.91 -22.32
CA SER A 108 2.92 22.10 -23.18
C SER A 108 2.72 23.44 -22.47
N ASN A 109 3.80 24.21 -22.29
CA ASN A 109 4.34 25.17 -23.26
C ASN A 109 3.57 26.50 -23.24
N ASP A 110 4.10 27.48 -22.51
CA ASP A 110 4.84 28.61 -23.10
C ASP A 110 5.85 29.15 -22.07
#